data_AF-A0A3A9CK39-F1
#
_entry.id   AF-A0A3A9CK39-F1
#
_cell.length_a   1.000
_cell.length_b   1.000
_cell.length_c   1.000
_cell.angle_alpha   90.00
_cell.angle_beta   90.00
_cell.angle_gamma   90.00
#
_symmetry.space_group_name_H-M   'P 1'
#
loop_
_entity.id
_entity.type
_entity.pdbx_description
1 polymer ?
#
loop_
_entity_poly.entity_id
_entity_poly.type
_entity_poly.pdbx_seq_one_letter_code
_entity_poly.pdbx_strand_id
1 'polypeptide(L)'
;MYNTVINNKKWKRMEKRMTEEKKDLQLEISVTNILREFGVPAHLNGYVYLRKGIIYLVKDMGMARSITKGLYYDLAKDCDSTVNKIERSIRNAIEVAWERGNEDTFDKYFGYSQRNGRNRPCNSEFMVQIADYIRLNQMATMTA
;
A
#
# COMPACT_ATOMS: atom_id res chain seq x y z
N MET A 1 3.71 -32.52 -33.71
CA MET A 1 4.57 -32.16 -32.57
C MET A 1 4.65 -30.64 -32.30
N TYR A 2 4.69 -29.76 -33.31
CA TYR A 2 4.80 -28.30 -33.10
C TYR A 2 3.59 -27.66 -32.37
N ASN A 3 2.36 -28.10 -32.68
CA ASN A 3 1.12 -27.58 -32.06
C ASN A 3 1.01 -27.87 -30.54
N THR A 4 1.52 -29.03 -30.08
CA THR A 4 1.48 -29.43 -28.67
C THR A 4 2.40 -28.58 -27.79
N VAL A 5 3.58 -28.20 -28.31
CA VAL A 5 4.57 -27.38 -27.58
C VAL A 5 4.12 -25.91 -27.48
N ILE A 6 3.54 -25.34 -28.55
CA ILE A 6 3.01 -23.97 -28.55
C ILE A 6 1.84 -23.82 -27.57
N ASN A 7 0.94 -24.80 -27.51
CA ASN A 7 -0.14 -24.82 -26.53
C ASN A 7 0.42 -24.82 -25.10
N ASN A 8 1.40 -25.68 -24.79
CA ASN A 8 2.00 -25.74 -23.44
C ASN A 8 2.62 -24.40 -22.99
N LYS A 9 3.33 -23.68 -23.89
CA LYS A 9 3.90 -22.37 -23.56
C LYS A 9 2.83 -21.29 -23.35
N LYS A 10 1.70 -21.35 -24.06
CA LYS A 10 0.56 -20.43 -23.88
C LYS A 10 -0.14 -20.68 -22.54
N TRP A 11 -0.40 -21.93 -22.16
CA TRP A 11 -1.00 -22.29 -20.87
C TRP A 11 -0.14 -21.83 -19.70
N LYS A 12 1.17 -22.12 -19.71
CA LYS A 12 2.09 -21.66 -18.66
C LYS A 12 2.11 -20.13 -18.49
N ARG A 13 1.99 -19.37 -19.58
CA ARG A 13 1.88 -17.90 -19.53
C ARG A 13 0.56 -17.44 -18.91
N MET A 14 -0.54 -18.09 -19.24
CA MET A 14 -1.86 -17.77 -18.68
C MET A 14 -1.92 -18.10 -17.18
N GLU A 15 -1.43 -19.27 -16.77
CA GLU A 15 -1.33 -19.65 -15.35
C GLU A 15 -0.47 -18.68 -14.55
N LYS A 16 0.69 -18.28 -15.09
CA LYS A 16 1.53 -17.27 -14.45
C LYS A 16 0.79 -15.94 -14.28
N ARG A 17 0.07 -15.48 -15.32
CA ARG A 17 -0.71 -14.23 -15.25
C ARG A 17 -1.84 -14.31 -14.23
N MET A 18 -2.62 -15.40 -14.22
CA MET A 18 -3.69 -15.61 -13.25
C MET A 18 -3.16 -15.66 -11.81
N THR A 19 -1.99 -16.28 -11.62
CA THR A 19 -1.35 -16.33 -10.30
C THR A 19 -0.92 -14.93 -9.84
N GLU A 20 -0.37 -14.12 -10.74
CA GLU A 20 0.04 -12.75 -10.43
C GLU A 20 -1.16 -11.83 -10.14
N GLU A 21 -2.21 -11.89 -10.96
CA GLU A 21 -3.47 -11.17 -10.74
C GLU A 21 -4.10 -11.52 -9.39
N LYS A 22 -4.07 -12.81 -9.02
CA LYS A 22 -4.56 -13.26 -7.71
C LYS A 22 -3.72 -12.67 -6.58
N LYS A 23 -2.38 -12.63 -6.71
CA LYS A 23 -1.49 -12.04 -5.70
C LYS A 23 -1.73 -10.54 -5.54
N ASP A 24 -1.88 -9.83 -6.66
CA ASP A 24 -2.15 -8.39 -6.66
C ASP A 24 -3.49 -8.08 -5.98
N LEU A 25 -4.53 -8.87 -6.24
CA LEU A 25 -5.82 -8.73 -5.56
C LEU A 25 -5.70 -8.99 -4.05
N GLN A 26 -4.96 -10.02 -3.63
CA GLN A 26 -4.73 -10.31 -2.21
C GLN A 26 -3.96 -9.19 -1.51
N LEU A 27 -2.96 -8.60 -2.19
CA LEU A 27 -2.24 -7.44 -1.69
C LEU A 27 -3.17 -6.23 -1.54
N GLU A 28 -4.01 -5.97 -2.54
CA GLU A 28 -4.97 -4.86 -2.48
C GLU A 28 -5.97 -5.03 -1.32
N ILE A 29 -6.49 -6.24 -1.13
CA ILE A 29 -7.37 -6.58 0.00
C ILE A 29 -6.64 -6.36 1.33
N SER A 30 -5.40 -6.81 1.45
CA SER A 30 -4.59 -6.66 2.67
C SER A 30 -4.39 -5.19 3.03
N VAL A 31 -3.95 -4.37 2.07
CA VAL A 31 -3.79 -2.92 2.26
C VAL A 31 -5.11 -2.25 2.61
N THR A 32 -6.20 -2.63 1.93
CA THR A 32 -7.55 -2.12 2.19
C THR A 32 -7.99 -2.38 3.62
N ASN A 33 -7.76 -3.59 4.13
CA ASN A 33 -8.12 -3.97 5.50
C ASN A 33 -7.32 -3.18 6.52
N ILE A 34 -6.01 -3.02 6.31
CA ILE A 34 -5.15 -2.22 7.19
C ILE A 34 -5.62 -0.76 7.23
N LEU A 35 -5.87 -0.13 6.08
CA LEU A 35 -6.37 1.26 6.04
C LEU A 35 -7.72 1.41 6.76
N ARG A 36 -8.59 0.40 6.72
CA ARG A 36 -9.85 0.39 7.48
C ARG A 36 -9.61 0.22 8.98
N GLU A 37 -8.65 -0.62 9.39
CA GLU A 37 -8.24 -0.80 10.79
C GLU A 37 -7.69 0.48 11.40
N PHE A 38 -6.98 1.30 10.60
CA PHE A 38 -6.55 2.64 10.99
C PHE A 38 -7.68 3.68 11.04
N GLY A 39 -8.86 3.38 10.50
CA GLY A 39 -9.98 4.32 10.42
C GLY A 39 -9.84 5.35 9.30
N VAL A 40 -9.04 5.09 8.25
CA VAL A 40 -8.94 5.98 7.10
C VAL A 40 -10.27 5.96 6.32
N PRO A 41 -10.96 7.10 6.12
CA PRO A 41 -12.26 7.10 5.46
C PRO A 41 -12.17 6.75 3.98
N ALA A 42 -12.93 5.74 3.55
CA ALA A 42 -12.85 5.19 2.18
C ALA A 42 -13.27 6.16 1.06
N HIS A 43 -14.02 7.21 1.38
CA HIS A 43 -14.49 8.21 0.41
C HIS A 43 -13.45 9.30 0.12
N LEU A 44 -12.33 9.36 0.86
CA LEU A 44 -11.30 10.36 0.62
C LEU A 44 -10.37 9.97 -0.53
N ASN A 45 -9.97 10.93 -1.35
CA ASN A 45 -8.94 10.70 -2.38
C ASN A 45 -7.62 10.19 -1.76
N GLY A 46 -7.29 10.66 -0.55
CA GLY A 46 -6.10 10.19 0.16
C GLY A 46 -6.13 8.69 0.45
N TYR A 47 -7.32 8.09 0.64
CA TYR A 47 -7.47 6.65 0.82
C TYR A 47 -7.07 5.87 -0.44
N VAL A 48 -7.54 6.33 -1.61
CA VAL A 48 -7.18 5.76 -2.92
C VAL A 48 -5.68 5.87 -3.17
N TYR A 49 -5.09 7.03 -2.88
CA TYR A 49 -3.67 7.28 -3.07
C TYR A 49 -2.79 6.48 -2.10
N LEU A 50 -3.18 6.39 -0.83
CA LEU A 50 -2.51 5.55 0.17
C LEU A 50 -2.51 4.08 -0.28
N ARG A 51 -3.65 3.56 -0.73
CA ARG A 51 -3.75 2.18 -1.19
C ARG A 51 -2.77 1.90 -2.34
N LYS A 52 -2.80 2.71 -3.40
CA LYS A 52 -1.86 2.58 -4.54
C LYS A 52 -0.41 2.75 -4.10
N GLY A 53 -0.12 3.78 -3.31
CA GLY A 53 1.24 4.12 -2.89
C GLY A 53 1.88 3.02 -2.03
N ILE A 54 1.12 2.45 -1.10
CA ILE A 54 1.56 1.32 -0.28
C ILE A 54 1.80 0.08 -1.15
N ILE A 55 0.92 -0.22 -2.12
CA ILE A 55 1.14 -1.33 -3.06
C ILE A 55 2.45 -1.13 -3.84
N TYR A 56 2.74 0.09 -4.29
CA TYR A 56 3.98 0.39 -5.03
C TYR A 56 5.21 0.17 -4.15
N LEU A 57 5.16 0.63 -2.88
CA LEU A 57 6.22 0.40 -1.92
C LEU A 57 6.41 -1.08 -1.57
N VAL A 58 5.33 -1.86 -1.41
CA VAL A 58 5.44 -3.30 -1.16
C VAL A 58 6.17 -3.99 -2.31
N LYS A 59 5.80 -3.65 -3.56
CA LYS A 59 6.41 -4.19 -4.79
C LYS A 59 7.86 -3.73 -4.96
N ASP A 60 8.17 -2.48 -4.63
CA ASP A 60 9.53 -1.93 -4.65
C ASP A 60 9.78 -0.95 -3.48
N MET A 61 10.36 -1.47 -2.39
CA MET A 61 10.75 -0.64 -1.24
C MET A 61 11.85 0.36 -1.57
N GLY A 62 12.55 0.22 -2.70
CA GLY A 62 13.54 1.20 -3.17
C GLY A 62 12.93 2.58 -3.38
N MET A 63 11.64 2.67 -3.71
CA MET A 63 10.90 3.92 -3.90
C MET A 63 10.78 4.75 -2.61
N ALA A 64 10.95 4.14 -1.43
CA ALA A 64 10.94 4.85 -0.15
C ALA A 64 12.01 5.97 -0.09
N ARG A 65 13.13 5.82 -0.83
CA ARG A 65 14.20 6.83 -0.91
C ARG A 65 13.82 8.06 -1.73
N SER A 66 12.74 8.00 -2.52
CA SER A 66 12.37 9.05 -3.47
C SER A 66 10.86 9.32 -3.48
N ILE A 67 10.20 9.31 -2.32
CA ILE A 67 8.72 9.44 -2.26
C ILE A 67 8.19 10.70 -2.97
N THR A 68 8.71 11.89 -2.64
CA THR A 68 8.23 13.13 -3.24
C THR A 68 8.54 13.24 -4.74
N LYS A 69 9.68 12.69 -5.18
CA LYS A 69 10.21 12.85 -6.55
C LYS A 69 10.05 11.62 -7.46
N GLY A 70 9.52 10.53 -6.94
CA GLY A 70 9.25 9.29 -7.66
C GLY A 70 7.81 8.86 -7.39
N LEU A 71 7.57 8.29 -6.21
CA LEU A 71 6.26 7.72 -5.86
C LEU A 71 5.08 8.68 -6.10
N TYR A 72 5.20 9.94 -5.67
CA TYR A 72 4.12 10.91 -5.88
C TYR A 72 3.95 11.33 -7.35
N TYR A 73 5.00 11.32 -8.18
CA TYR A 73 4.86 11.55 -9.61
C TYR A 73 4.14 10.40 -10.30
N ASP A 74 4.49 9.16 -9.94
CA ASP A 74 3.82 7.97 -10.46
C ASP A 74 2.33 7.95 -10.07
N LEU A 75 2.02 8.24 -8.80
CA LEU A 75 0.64 8.39 -8.35
C LEU A 75 -0.10 9.53 -9.04
N ALA A 76 0.55 10.68 -9.23
CA ALA A 76 -0.06 11.82 -9.91
C ALA A 76 -0.43 11.45 -11.35
N LYS A 77 0.45 10.73 -12.06
CA LYS A 77 0.18 10.23 -13.41
C LYS A 77 -0.95 9.20 -13.43
N ASP A 78 -0.92 8.23 -12.53
CA ASP A 78 -1.86 7.10 -12.54
C ASP A 78 -3.25 7.46 -12.00
N CYS A 79 -3.37 8.56 -11.27
CA CYS A 79 -4.62 9.05 -10.70
C CYS A 79 -5.11 10.36 -11.34
N ASP A 80 -4.52 10.78 -12.46
CA ASP A 80 -4.84 12.03 -13.16
C ASP A 80 -4.92 13.24 -12.21
N SER A 81 -3.82 13.48 -11.50
CA SER A 81 -3.72 14.44 -10.41
C SER A 81 -2.37 15.14 -10.42
N THR A 82 -2.11 16.00 -9.44
CA THR A 82 -0.82 16.68 -9.26
C THR A 82 -0.12 16.18 -8.01
N VAL A 83 1.22 16.20 -7.98
CA VAL A 83 2.02 15.81 -6.80
C VAL A 83 1.54 16.51 -5.53
N ASN A 84 1.28 17.82 -5.61
CA ASN A 84 0.77 18.59 -4.47
C ASN A 84 -0.62 18.11 -3.99
N LYS A 85 -1.52 17.74 -4.92
CA LYS A 85 -2.84 17.22 -4.59
C LYS A 85 -2.76 15.81 -4.01
N ILE A 86 -1.86 14.95 -4.51
CA ILE A 86 -1.56 13.63 -3.94
C ILE A 86 -1.11 13.78 -2.49
N GLU A 87 -0.04 14.55 -2.28
CA GLU A 87 0.57 14.76 -0.97
C GLU A 87 -0.44 15.34 0.04
N ARG A 88 -1.16 16.40 -0.34
CA ARG A 88 -2.16 17.03 0.53
C ARG A 88 -3.32 16.09 0.87
N SER A 89 -3.78 15.30 -0.09
CA SER A 89 -4.88 14.36 0.14
C SER A 89 -4.46 13.23 1.06
N ILE A 90 -3.24 12.70 0.90
CA ILE A 90 -2.67 11.69 1.79
C ILE A 90 -2.54 12.27 3.21
N ARG A 91 -1.98 13.48 3.35
CA ARG A 91 -1.87 14.16 4.65
C ARG A 91 -3.22 14.25 5.35
N ASN A 92 -4.25 14.73 4.64
CA ASN A 92 -5.60 14.86 5.18
C ASN A 92 -6.17 13.50 5.60
N ALA A 93 -5.98 12.45 4.81
CA ALA A 93 -6.48 11.12 5.15
C ALA A 93 -5.82 10.56 6.41
N ILE A 94 -4.51 10.77 6.59
CA ILE A 94 -3.79 10.36 7.80
C ILE A 94 -4.19 11.24 8.99
N GLU A 95 -4.41 12.54 8.80
CA GLU A 95 -4.91 13.44 9.85
C GLU A 95 -6.25 12.96 10.40
N VAL A 96 -7.22 12.68 9.52
CA VAL A 96 -8.53 12.19 9.92
C VAL A 96 -8.45 10.83 10.61
N ALA A 97 -7.60 9.93 10.12
CA ALA A 97 -7.37 8.63 10.75
C ALA A 97 -6.68 8.77 12.12
N TRP A 98 -5.77 9.72 12.27
CA TRP A 98 -5.12 10.00 13.53
C TRP A 98 -6.13 10.52 14.54
N GLU A 99 -6.90 11.57 14.19
CA GLU A 99 -7.86 12.24 15.08
C GLU A 99 -9.04 11.37 15.51
N ARG A 100 -9.51 10.47 14.64
CA ARG A 100 -10.79 9.76 14.83
C ARG A 100 -10.69 8.24 14.70
N GLY A 101 -9.52 7.73 14.33
CA GLY A 101 -9.29 6.31 14.12
C GLY A 101 -9.01 5.57 15.43
N ASN A 102 -8.53 4.35 15.28
CA ASN A 102 -8.24 3.47 16.41
C ASN A 102 -6.80 3.68 16.91
N GLU A 103 -6.66 4.29 18.09
CA GLU A 103 -5.36 4.50 18.73
C GLU A 103 -4.57 3.21 18.97
N ASP A 104 -5.25 2.12 19.32
CA ASP A 104 -4.61 0.83 19.57
C ASP A 104 -4.00 0.27 18.27
N THR A 105 -4.60 0.58 17.12
CA THR A 105 -4.01 0.27 15.81
C THR A 105 -2.71 1.04 15.61
N PHE A 106 -2.66 2.34 15.95
CA PHE A 106 -1.41 3.10 15.82
C PHE A 106 -0.31 2.54 16.73
N ASP A 107 -0.63 2.22 17.99
CA ASP A 107 0.33 1.58 18.89
C ASP A 107 0.81 0.22 18.35
N LYS A 108 -0.08 -0.60 17.80
CA LYS A 108 0.28 -1.91 17.22
C LYS A 108 1.26 -1.80 16.04
N TYR A 109 1.05 -0.86 15.13
CA TYR A 109 1.82 -0.79 13.88
C TYR A 109 3.06 0.11 13.97
N PHE A 110 3.01 1.16 14.80
CA PHE A 110 4.08 2.15 14.93
C PHE A 110 4.77 2.14 16.31
N GLY A 111 4.21 1.46 17.31
CA GLY A 111 4.71 1.49 18.69
C GLY A 111 4.42 2.81 19.42
N TYR A 112 3.58 3.67 18.84
CA TYR A 112 3.12 4.91 19.44
C TYR A 112 1.74 5.33 18.91
N SER A 113 1.00 6.06 19.73
CA SER A 113 -0.32 6.61 19.43
C SER A 113 -0.48 8.02 20.02
N GLN A 114 -1.65 8.64 19.81
CA GLN A 114 -2.01 9.92 20.45
C GLN A 114 -1.91 9.87 21.97
N ARG A 115 -2.29 8.73 22.55
CA ARG A 115 -2.27 8.48 24.00
C ARG A 115 -0.89 8.70 24.62
N ASN A 116 0.15 8.40 23.87
CA ASN A 116 1.54 8.51 24.33
C ASN A 116 2.10 9.94 24.12
N GLY A 117 1.26 10.90 23.71
CA GLY A 117 1.62 12.31 23.51
C GLY A 117 2.53 12.54 22.30
N ARG A 118 2.63 11.58 21.37
CA ARG A 118 3.44 11.72 20.15
C ARG A 118 2.68 12.43 19.03
N ASN A 119 3.44 12.98 18.09
CA ASN A 119 2.90 13.58 16.88
C ASN A 119 2.44 12.51 15.90
N ARG A 120 1.46 12.88 15.06
CA ARG A 120 0.98 12.08 13.94
C ARG A 120 2.12 11.65 13.02
N PRO A 121 2.14 10.40 12.52
CA PRO A 121 3.12 9.98 11.52
C PRO A 121 3.07 10.86 10.26
N CYS A 122 4.24 11.08 9.66
CA CYS A 122 4.29 11.75 8.37
C CYS A 122 3.79 10.83 7.24
N ASN A 123 3.43 11.40 6.09
CA ASN A 123 2.88 10.63 4.98
C ASN A 123 3.80 9.47 4.55
N SER A 124 5.10 9.75 4.47
CA SER A 124 6.12 8.78 4.07
C SER A 124 6.24 7.65 5.07
N GLU A 125 6.41 7.99 6.35
CA GLU A 125 6.48 7.04 7.45
C GLU A 125 5.24 6.14 7.49
N PHE A 126 4.05 6.72 7.34
CA PHE A 126 2.80 5.98 7.36
C PHE A 126 2.76 4.90 6.27
N MET A 127 3.06 5.27 5.02
CA MET A 127 3.05 4.32 3.90
C MET A 127 4.17 3.28 4.01
N VAL A 128 5.37 3.70 4.40
CA VAL A 128 6.54 2.82 4.50
C VAL A 128 6.36 1.80 5.61
N GLN A 129 5.86 2.21 6.78
CA GLN A 129 5.63 1.30 7.90
C GLN A 129 4.59 0.21 7.56
N ILE A 130 3.50 0.59 6.90
CA ILE A 130 2.49 -0.39 6.45
C ILE A 130 3.07 -1.32 5.38
N ALA A 131 3.83 -0.79 4.43
CA ALA A 131 4.46 -1.59 3.39
C ALA A 131 5.45 -2.62 3.97
N ASP A 132 6.25 -2.21 4.95
CA ASP A 132 7.21 -3.08 5.62
C ASP A 132 6.50 -4.18 6.42
N TYR A 133 5.46 -3.82 7.19
CA TYR A 133 4.62 -4.79 7.91
C TYR A 133 4.03 -5.87 6.99
N ILE A 134 3.51 -5.47 5.82
CA ILE A 134 2.97 -6.43 4.85
C ILE A 134 4.07 -7.35 4.32
N ARG A 135 5.25 -6.81 3.98
CA ARG A 135 6.37 -7.61 3.46
C ARG A 135 6.86 -8.63 4.48
N LEU A 136 6.99 -8.25 5.74
CA LEU A 136 7.41 -9.15 6.82
C LEU A 136 6.39 -10.29 7.04
N ASN A 137 5.09 -9.98 7.00
CA ASN A 137 4.05 -11.00 7.12
C ASN A 137 3.98 -11.95 5.91
N GLN A 138 4.21 -11.43 4.70
CA GLN A 138 4.32 -12.26 3.50
C GLN A 138 5.52 -13.21 3.59
N MET A 139 6.67 -12.72 4.08
CA MET A 139 7.87 -13.55 4.29
C MET A 139 7.61 -14.65 5.32
N ALA A 140 7.00 -14.32 6.47
CA ALA A 140 6.68 -15.29 7.51
C ALA A 140 5.76 -16.43 7.01
N THR A 141 4.81 -16.10 6.14
CA THR A 141 3.88 -17.07 5.54
C THR A 141 4.57 -17.97 4.49
N MET A 142 5.65 -17.51 3.85
CA MET A 142 6.41 -18.31 2.89
C MET A 142 7.40 -19.27 3.55
N THR A 143 7.75 -19.02 4.82
CA THR A 143 8.65 -19.86 5.61
C THR A 143 7.94 -20.89 6.48
N ALA A 144 6.61 -20.80 6.60
CA ALA A 144 5.75 -21.74 7.32
C ALA A 144 5.15 -22.78 6.35
#